data_AF-A0A6M1R6C4-F1
#
_entry.id   AF-A0A6M1R6C4-F1
#
_cell.length_a   1.000
_cell.length_b   1.000
_cell.length_c   1.000
_cell.angle_alpha   90.00
_cell.angle_beta   90.00
_cell.angle_gamma   90.00
#
_symmetry.space_group_name_H-M   'P 1'
#
loop_
_entity.id
_entity.type
_entity.pdbx_description
1 polymer ?
#
loop_
_entity_poly.entity_id
_entity_poly.type
_entity_poly.pdbx_seq_one_letter_code
_entity_poly.pdbx_strand_id
1 'polypeptide(L)'
;MKTYQFLSKDAVVIHLEVGTETFQTEQAQLLEQGFELSGQALEAESLQVAYRLHQETHGAGESEYPLLGTLSDVPQAIALRAILGG
;
A
#
# COMPACT_ATOMS: atom_id res chain seq x y z
N MET A 1 10.45 -6.75 16.08
CA MET A 1 9.16 -6.81 15.38
C MET A 1 8.83 -5.41 14.91
N LYS A 2 8.09 -5.27 13.82
CA LYS A 2 7.72 -3.99 13.22
C LYS A 2 6.21 -3.94 13.05
N THR A 3 5.65 -2.75 13.13
CA THR A 3 4.21 -2.55 12.96
C THR A 3 3.96 -1.93 11.60
N TYR A 4 3.03 -2.49 10.82
CA TYR A 4 2.71 -2.05 9.47
C TYR A 4 1.25 -1.63 9.39
N GLN A 5 0.98 -0.42 8.92
CA GLN A 5 -0.37 0.03 8.60
C GLN A 5 -0.61 -0.18 7.11
N PHE A 6 -1.67 -0.90 6.77
CA PHE A 6 -2.09 -1.07 5.39
C PHE A 6 -3.11 -0.01 5.01
N LEU A 7 -3.04 0.44 3.78
CA LEU A 7 -3.99 1.33 3.13
C LEU A 7 -4.41 0.73 1.80
N SER A 8 -5.69 0.85 1.46
CA SER A 8 -6.25 0.31 0.22
C SER A 8 -7.01 1.37 -0.54
N LYS A 9 -6.97 1.27 -1.86
CA LYS A 9 -7.80 2.07 -2.77
C LYS A 9 -8.08 1.26 -4.01
N ASP A 10 -9.36 1.07 -4.32
CA ASP A 10 -9.81 0.22 -5.41
C ASP A 10 -9.15 -1.17 -5.32
N ALA A 11 -8.22 -1.51 -6.23
CA ALA A 11 -7.49 -2.78 -6.22
C ALA A 11 -6.03 -2.67 -5.76
N VAL A 12 -5.62 -1.53 -5.19
CA VAL A 12 -4.23 -1.26 -4.80
C VAL A 12 -4.12 -1.25 -3.28
N VAL A 13 -3.18 -2.04 -2.75
CA VAL A 13 -2.84 -2.08 -1.32
C VAL A 13 -1.40 -1.60 -1.12
N ILE A 14 -1.22 -0.63 -0.22
CA ILE A 14 0.07 -0.07 0.17
C ILE A 14 0.26 -0.28 1.68
N HIS A 15 1.51 -0.43 2.12
CA HIS A 15 1.85 -0.51 3.54
C HIS A 15 2.74 0.67 3.93
N LEU A 16 2.64 1.06 5.20
CA LEU A 16 3.53 2.01 5.85
C LEU A 16 4.07 1.38 7.14
N GLU A 17 5.36 1.54 7.42
CA GLU A 17 5.94 1.13 8.70
C GLU A 17 5.62 2.17 9.76
N VAL A 18 4.90 1.76 10.81
CA VAL A 18 4.53 2.63 11.93
C VAL A 18 5.76 2.87 12.81
N GLY A 19 5.96 4.13 13.19
CA GLY A 19 7.06 4.55 14.06
C GLY A 19 8.31 5.06 13.31
N THR A 20 8.28 5.13 11.99
CA THR A 20 9.26 5.88 11.21
C THR A 20 8.99 7.37 11.28
N GLU A 21 10.01 8.20 11.07
CA GLU A 21 9.89 9.67 11.06
C GLU A 21 8.98 10.18 9.93
N THR A 22 8.87 9.41 8.83
CA THR A 22 8.07 9.77 7.66
C THR A 22 6.62 9.29 7.73
N PHE A 23 6.28 8.39 8.66
CA PHE A 23 5.00 7.70 8.73
C PHE A 23 3.80 8.65 8.63
N GLN A 24 3.77 9.71 9.45
CA GLN A 24 2.63 10.64 9.48
C GLN A 24 2.49 11.42 8.17
N THR A 25 3.61 11.76 7.54
CA THR A 25 3.62 12.52 6.28
C THR A 25 3.16 11.64 5.12
N GLU A 26 3.68 10.42 5.03
CA GLU A 26 3.30 9.45 4.00
C GLU A 26 1.84 9.02 4.14
N GLN A 27 1.37 8.79 5.37
CA GLN A 27 -0.02 8.47 5.65
C GLN A 27 -0.95 9.60 5.21
N ALA A 28 -0.66 10.85 5.60
CA ALA A 28 -1.49 12.00 5.21
C ALA A 28 -1.57 12.14 3.68
N GLN A 29 -0.45 12.01 2.96
CA GLN A 29 -0.42 12.08 1.50
C GLN A 29 -1.27 10.98 0.84
N LEU A 30 -1.21 9.75 1.36
CA LEU A 30 -2.01 8.64 0.83
C LEU A 30 -3.51 8.86 1.09
N LEU A 31 -3.88 9.34 2.28
CA LEU A 31 -5.27 9.68 2.60
C LEU A 31 -5.79 10.81 1.68
N GLU A 32 -4.98 11.84 1.41
CA GLU A 32 -5.33 12.91 0.46
C GLU A 32 -5.48 12.41 -0.98
N GLN A 33 -4.73 11.38 -1.37
CA GLN A 33 -4.86 10.70 -2.66
C GLN A 33 -6.09 9.78 -2.73
N GLY A 34 -6.86 9.65 -1.64
CA GLY A 34 -8.06 8.85 -1.54
C GLY A 34 -7.81 7.38 -1.21
N PHE A 35 -6.66 7.04 -0.62
CA PHE A 35 -6.50 5.74 0.04
C PHE A 35 -7.23 5.74 1.37
N GLU A 36 -7.71 4.57 1.77
CA GLU A 36 -8.39 4.36 3.03
C GLU A 36 -7.58 3.40 3.89
N LEU A 37 -7.70 3.50 5.22
CA LEU A 37 -7.04 2.56 6.12
C LEU A 37 -7.64 1.17 5.98
N SER A 38 -6.81 0.19 5.62
CA SER A 38 -7.22 -1.20 5.46
C SER A 38 -7.05 -1.93 6.80
N GLY A 39 -7.99 -1.67 7.70
CA GLY A 39 -8.00 -2.25 9.04
C GLY A 39 -6.96 -1.66 9.99
N GLN A 40 -6.66 -2.41 11.06
CA GLN A 40 -5.70 -2.01 12.08
C GLN A 40 -4.26 -2.31 11.66
N ALA A 41 -3.31 -1.58 12.24
CA ALA A 41 -1.90 -1.86 12.04
C ALA A 41 -1.52 -3.26 12.56
N LEU A 42 -0.73 -3.98 11.79
CA LEU A 42 -0.32 -5.35 12.07
C LEU A 42 1.13 -5.40 12.54
N GLU A 43 1.39 -6.06 13.66
CA GLU A 43 2.75 -6.34 14.10
C GLU A 43 3.25 -7.63 13.47
N ALA A 44 4.42 -7.58 12.85
CA ALA A 44 5.03 -8.71 12.17
C ALA A 44 6.56 -8.68 12.27
N GLU A 45 7.17 -9.85 12.12
CA GLU A 45 8.63 -9.97 12.06
C GLU A 45 9.21 -9.46 10.74
N SER A 46 8.44 -9.61 9.66
CA SER A 46 8.80 -9.12 8.34
C SER A 46 7.57 -8.64 7.57
N LEU A 47 7.81 -7.86 6.53
CA LEU A 47 6.76 -7.37 5.64
C LEU A 47 5.97 -8.52 4.99
N GLN A 48 6.63 -9.62 4.62
CA GLN A 48 5.94 -10.78 4.05
C GLN A 48 4.93 -11.40 5.03
N VAL A 49 5.28 -11.45 6.32
CA VAL A 49 4.37 -11.94 7.35
C VAL A 49 3.21 -10.99 7.55
N ALA A 50 3.46 -9.67 7.53
CA ALA A 50 2.41 -8.65 7.63
C ALA A 50 1.41 -8.75 6.46
N TYR A 51 1.89 -8.91 5.23
CA TYR A 51 1.04 -9.08 4.05
C TYR A 51 0.19 -10.34 4.13
N ARG A 52 0.79 -11.48 4.50
CA ARG A 52 0.02 -12.72 4.67
C ARG A 52 -1.09 -12.55 5.69
N LEU A 53 -0.80 -11.94 6.84
CA LEU A 53 -1.80 -11.65 7.88
C LEU A 53 -2.89 -10.70 7.38
N HIS A 54 -2.53 -9.68 6.60
CA HIS A 54 -3.48 -8.76 5.99
C HIS A 54 -4.42 -9.48 5.02
N GLN A 55 -3.87 -10.32 4.13
CA GLN A 55 -4.62 -11.16 3.18
C GLN A 55 -5.52 -12.19 3.86
N GLU A 56 -5.05 -12.83 4.93
CA GLU A 56 -5.86 -13.77 5.72
C GLU A 56 -7.06 -13.08 6.40
N THR A 57 -6.88 -11.80 6.78
CA THR A 57 -7.91 -11.03 7.50
C THR A 57 -8.92 -10.37 6.56
N HIS A 58 -8.47 -9.87 5.40
CA HIS A 58 -9.30 -9.06 4.48
C HIS A 58 -9.63 -9.79 3.16
N GLY A 59 -9.09 -10.99 2.94
CA GLY A 59 -9.32 -11.82 1.76
C GLY A 59 -8.22 -11.70 0.71
N ALA A 60 -8.02 -12.75 -0.09
CA ALA A 60 -7.02 -12.84 -1.17
C ALA A 60 -7.41 -12.09 -2.45
N GLY A 61 -8.32 -11.12 -2.34
CA GLY A 61 -8.76 -10.32 -3.48
C GLY A 61 -8.08 -8.97 -3.42
N GLU A 62 -7.02 -8.78 -4.20
CA GLU A 62 -6.69 -7.55 -4.93
C GLU A 62 -5.24 -7.63 -5.44
N SER A 63 -5.07 -7.43 -6.75
CA SER A 63 -3.80 -7.54 -7.45
C SER A 63 -2.79 -6.54 -6.92
N GLU A 64 -1.66 -7.06 -6.41
CA GLU A 64 -0.49 -6.28 -6.03
C GLU A 64 -0.05 -5.32 -7.14
N TYR A 65 0.16 -4.05 -6.78
CA TYR A 65 1.14 -3.20 -7.44
C TYR A 65 2.21 -2.81 -6.41
N PRO A 66 3.44 -3.35 -6.51
CA PRO A 66 4.57 -2.86 -5.72
C PRO A 66 4.94 -1.47 -6.24
N LEU A 67 4.37 -0.42 -5.66
CA LEU A 67 4.71 0.95 -6.04
C LEU A 67 6.09 1.35 -5.48
N LEU A 68 6.88 1.98 -6.35
CA LEU A 68 8.04 2.86 -6.09
C LEU A 68 9.47 2.27 -6.20
N GLY A 69 9.67 1.12 -6.84
CA GLY A 69 11.02 0.65 -7.22
C GLY A 69 11.40 0.83 -8.70
N THR A 70 10.41 0.91 -9.59
CA THR A 70 10.61 0.81 -11.06
C THR A 70 10.06 2.00 -11.85
N LEU A 71 9.66 3.08 -11.17
CA LEU A 71 9.12 4.30 -11.82
C LEU A 71 10.21 5.31 -12.22
N SER A 72 11.49 4.98 -12.14
CA SER A 72 12.58 5.88 -12.51
C SER A 72 12.60 6.31 -14.00
N ASP A 73 11.79 5.70 -14.88
CA ASP A 73 11.82 6.01 -16.32
C ASP A 73 10.45 6.21 -16.99
N VAL A 74 9.36 6.39 -16.24
CA VAL A 74 8.05 6.66 -16.88
C VAL A 74 7.43 7.95 -16.32
N PRO A 75 7.21 8.98 -17.16
CA PRO A 75 6.44 10.15 -16.76
C PRO A 75 5.09 9.72 -16.21
N GLN A 76 4.76 10.23 -15.01
CA GLN A 76 3.58 9.86 -14.19
C GLN A 76 2.22 9.98 -14.90
N ALA A 77 2.17 10.47 -16.14
CA ALA A 77 0.99 10.56 -16.98
C ALA A 77 0.58 9.26 -17.69
N ILE A 78 1.45 8.25 -17.81
CA ILE A 78 1.17 7.05 -18.63
C ILE A 78 0.67 5.84 -17.83
N ALA A 79 0.99 5.74 -16.53
CA ALA A 79 0.59 4.59 -15.71
C ALA A 79 -0.95 4.44 -15.56
N LEU A 80 -1.70 5.55 -15.65
CA LEU A 80 -3.16 5.53 -15.53
C LEU A 80 -3.89 5.01 -16.78
N ARG A 81 -3.22 4.96 -17.94
CA ARG A 81 -3.87 4.60 -19.22
C ARG A 81 -3.96 3.11 -19.50
N ALA A 82 -3.14 2.27 -18.84
CA ALA A 82 -3.20 0.82 -19.02
C ALA A 82 -4.32 0.16 -18.21
N ILE A 83 -4.84 0.84 -17.19
CA ILE A 83 -5.85 0.29 -16.27
C ILE A 83 -7.29 0.60 -16.74
N LEU A 84 -7.49 1.69 -17.50
CA LEU A 84 -8.82 2.18 -17.87
C LEU A 84 -9.20 2.02 -19.35
N GLY A 85 -8.45 1.25 -20.15
CA GLY A 85 -8.81 1.09 -21.57
C GLY A 85 -8.15 -0.10 -22.26
N GLY A 86 -8.89 -1.20 -22.32
CA GLY A 86 -8.61 -2.40 -23.13
C GLY A 86 -9.75 -3.39 -23.01
#